data_AF-Q87TL5-F1
#
_entry.id   AF-Q87TL5-F1
#
_cell.length_a   1.000
_cell.length_b   1.000
_cell.length_c   1.000
_cell.angle_alpha   90.00
_cell.angle_beta   90.00
_cell.angle_gamma   90.00
#
_symmetry.space_group_name_H-M   'P 1'
#
loop_
_entity.id
_entity.type
_entity.pdbx_description
1 polymer ?
#
loop_
_entity_poly.entity_id
_entity_poly.type
_entity_poly.pdbx_seq_one_letter_code
_entity_poly.pdbx_strand_id
1 'polypeptide(L)'
;MTKKLWIIGAIGAGLLGVYLLSDESSMASAASSLNNAPVDKRKSQHHYGERTSLIEVKQALTTSALDGSSSLDLDAVLNATPFDQQNVAENPFDTFDGYYPYDLTAVTPQPKVDAANNSKPIINLSVEQQLQTIIYGWELTQNKPISNSLSLNQLFEDPDGDLLTTRIWLENANGLQVLNQGQIVVQGAPEEIDQTTYLAVAARDNHHGEEDYAWVTTRFELPVVKEEQNNTDHPLVGDIVYRLETTQNLGGIAYAYEVVYCEAFQFENEEVYFAASNNKRLCPEKGALKKVGHYKISDDSLIVSANGARQIWTTKKVYPSQVHKETQNYFTTVFDGKQFESYTMQKNKQSMEKRINAPTGRYLYQIAFFDYLLPRPNGDYLVAEIGNYIYHHGTQVIGPHGESIDSDLNLRTYNPNLYCADVAIWYGSHVIAGQGDYQVDIISDPNPYDPTYLIDCYEYISNPTTRQQSLAFDLSYSPYDELLDGEVYSYILRPKPELADRVEEFKINMIYHSPKPLRSSNKK
;
A
#
# COMPACT_ATOMS: atom_id res chain seq x y z
N MET A 1 32.38 30.66 43.86
CA MET A 1 33.72 30.37 44.41
C MET A 1 34.17 29.01 43.94
N THR A 2 35.39 28.91 43.42
CA THR A 2 35.98 27.69 42.85
C THR A 2 36.82 26.92 43.87
N LYS A 3 36.71 25.59 43.91
CA LYS A 3 37.83 24.70 44.30
C LYS A 3 37.86 23.44 43.43
N LYS A 4 38.88 23.38 42.56
CA LYS A 4 39.42 22.12 42.02
C LYS A 4 40.29 21.47 43.10
N LEU A 5 40.45 20.15 43.06
CA LEU A 5 41.64 19.45 43.56
C LEU A 5 41.83 18.14 42.78
N TRP A 6 43.10 17.78 42.54
CA TRP A 6 43.61 16.73 41.65
C TRP A 6 44.58 15.83 42.45
N ILE A 7 44.47 14.49 42.35
CA ILE A 7 45.46 13.46 42.73
C ILE A 7 45.03 12.17 41.96
N ILE A 8 45.56 11.76 40.79
CA ILE A 8 46.78 10.95 40.49
C ILE A 8 47.17 9.97 41.61
N GLY A 9 47.19 8.64 41.51
CA GLY A 9 47.08 7.67 40.41
C GLY A 9 47.95 6.44 40.74
N ALA A 10 47.71 5.23 40.21
CA ALA A 10 48.66 4.11 40.26
C ALA A 10 48.26 2.95 39.32
N ILE A 11 49.26 2.26 38.76
CA ILE A 11 49.15 1.06 37.92
C ILE A 11 49.62 -0.15 38.75
N GLY A 12 49.01 -1.33 38.56
CA GLY A 12 49.48 -2.60 39.15
C GLY A 12 48.90 -3.80 38.41
N ALA A 13 49.76 -4.72 37.97
CA ALA A 13 49.40 -5.85 37.10
C ALA A 13 49.18 -7.17 37.88
N GLY A 14 48.51 -8.14 37.26
CA GLY A 14 48.39 -9.52 37.76
C GLY A 14 47.83 -10.47 36.69
N LEU A 15 48.58 -11.52 36.37
CA LEU A 15 48.27 -12.56 35.36
C LEU A 15 48.31 -13.95 36.01
N LEU A 16 47.58 -14.92 35.45
CA LEU A 16 47.57 -16.38 35.77
C LEU A 16 46.99 -16.75 37.17
N GLY A 17 46.28 -17.88 37.36
CA GLY A 17 45.75 -18.88 36.42
C GLY A 17 45.36 -20.21 37.12
N VAL A 18 44.75 -21.14 36.35
CA VAL A 18 44.71 -22.63 36.55
C VAL A 18 43.62 -23.29 37.45
N TYR A 19 42.71 -24.01 36.76
CA TYR A 19 42.08 -25.35 37.00
C TYR A 19 41.74 -25.91 38.41
N LEU A 20 40.56 -26.55 38.51
CA LEU A 20 40.28 -28.02 38.53
C LEU A 20 38.75 -28.24 38.63
N LEU A 21 38.10 -29.05 37.77
CA LEU A 21 37.66 -30.46 37.94
C LEU A 21 36.84 -30.74 39.22
N SER A 22 35.75 -31.54 39.22
CA SER A 22 35.08 -32.40 38.20
C SER A 22 33.52 -32.30 38.35
N ASP A 23 32.59 -33.18 37.91
CA ASP A 23 32.61 -34.57 37.42
C ASP A 23 31.35 -34.96 36.58
N GLU A 24 31.26 -36.23 36.14
CA GLU A 24 30.19 -36.89 35.35
C GLU A 24 28.94 -37.25 36.21
N SER A 25 27.75 -37.66 35.73
CA SER A 25 27.31 -38.54 34.61
C SER A 25 25.77 -38.37 34.42
N SER A 26 25.03 -38.96 33.47
CA SER A 26 25.24 -40.13 32.59
C SER A 26 24.42 -40.02 31.29
N MET A 27 24.88 -40.67 30.21
CA MET A 27 24.05 -40.98 29.04
C MET A 27 23.32 -42.33 29.23
N ALA A 28 22.12 -42.45 28.66
CA ALA A 28 21.54 -43.73 28.29
C ALA A 28 21.00 -43.65 26.86
N SER A 29 21.29 -44.67 26.04
CA SER A 29 21.13 -44.65 24.60
C SER A 29 19.77 -45.17 24.12
N ALA A 30 19.25 -44.50 23.09
CA ALA A 30 18.50 -45.03 21.94
C ALA A 30 17.65 -46.32 22.11
N ALA A 31 16.34 -46.17 21.89
CA ALA A 31 15.54 -47.16 21.19
C ALA A 31 14.88 -46.50 19.98
N SER A 32 15.19 -47.01 18.79
CA SER A 32 14.66 -46.52 17.51
C SER A 32 13.29 -47.11 17.20
N SER A 33 12.34 -46.29 16.75
CA SER A 33 11.35 -46.71 15.77
C SER A 33 11.23 -45.65 14.68
N LEU A 34 11.44 -46.06 13.42
CA LEU A 34 11.22 -45.20 12.28
C LEU A 34 9.71 -44.93 12.12
N ASN A 35 9.37 -43.71 11.73
CA ASN A 35 8.33 -43.49 10.73
C ASN A 35 8.66 -42.21 9.95
N ASN A 36 8.99 -42.36 8.67
CA ASN A 36 9.25 -41.26 7.75
C ASN A 36 7.93 -40.81 7.12
N ALA A 37 7.58 -39.54 7.28
CA ALA A 37 6.66 -38.79 6.40
C ALA A 37 7.05 -37.30 6.46
N PRO A 38 6.83 -36.50 5.39
CA PRO A 38 7.72 -35.39 5.10
C PRO A 38 7.48 -34.12 5.94
N VAL A 39 8.56 -33.38 6.20
CA VAL A 39 8.50 -31.98 6.59
C VAL A 39 7.98 -31.18 5.41
N ASP A 40 6.72 -30.76 5.48
CA ASP A 40 6.07 -29.92 4.47
C ASP A 40 6.69 -28.50 4.52
N LYS A 41 7.72 -28.25 3.70
CA LYS A 41 8.32 -26.92 3.53
C LYS A 41 7.38 -26.02 2.74
N ARG A 42 6.27 -25.63 3.35
CA ARG A 42 5.47 -24.48 2.89
C ARG A 42 6.29 -23.21 3.11
N LYS A 43 7.07 -22.83 2.09
CA LYS A 43 7.38 -21.43 1.87
C LYS A 43 6.04 -20.72 1.67
N SER A 44 5.67 -19.83 2.59
CA SER A 44 4.58 -18.89 2.34
C SER A 44 5.04 -17.90 1.28
N GLN A 45 4.75 -18.20 0.01
CA GLN A 45 4.84 -17.21 -1.06
C GLN A 45 3.66 -16.24 -0.89
N HIS A 46 3.83 -15.27 0.01
CA HIS A 46 3.03 -14.05 -0.01
C HIS A 46 3.41 -13.25 -1.26
N HIS A 47 2.74 -13.55 -2.37
CA HIS A 47 2.72 -12.66 -3.53
C HIS A 47 1.96 -11.39 -3.14
N TYR A 48 2.69 -10.42 -2.58
CA TYR A 48 2.26 -9.03 -2.59
C TYR A 48 2.08 -8.60 -4.05
N GLY A 49 0.90 -8.06 -4.38
CA GLY A 49 0.59 -7.56 -5.71
C GLY A 49 1.58 -6.47 -6.12
N GLU A 50 2.18 -6.63 -7.29
CA GLU A 50 3.34 -5.85 -7.73
C GLU A 50 2.95 -4.40 -8.06
N ARG A 51 3.43 -3.43 -7.26
CA ARG A 51 3.12 -1.98 -7.36
C ARG A 51 3.81 -1.27 -8.56
N THR A 52 3.86 -1.89 -9.73
CA THR A 52 4.71 -1.45 -10.86
C THR A 52 4.50 0.03 -11.27
N SER A 53 3.29 0.51 -11.56
CA SER A 53 3.12 1.89 -12.08
C SER A 53 3.56 2.99 -11.12
N LEU A 54 3.15 2.91 -9.87
CA LEU A 54 3.41 3.98 -8.92
C LEU A 54 4.87 3.95 -8.44
N ILE A 55 5.52 2.79 -8.48
CA ILE A 55 6.98 2.66 -8.37
C ILE A 55 7.68 3.30 -9.58
N GLU A 56 7.25 3.06 -10.82
CA GLU A 56 7.81 3.70 -12.03
C GLU A 56 7.72 5.23 -11.95
N VAL A 57 6.59 5.78 -11.51
CA VAL A 57 6.43 7.23 -11.32
C VAL A 57 7.26 7.76 -10.14
N LYS A 58 7.33 7.03 -9.01
CA LYS A 58 8.21 7.36 -7.87
C LYS A 58 9.69 7.33 -8.29
N GLN A 59 10.09 6.40 -9.16
CA GLN A 59 11.42 6.35 -9.78
C GLN A 59 11.65 7.56 -10.71
N ALA A 60 10.69 7.92 -11.55
CA ALA A 60 10.79 9.09 -12.44
C ALA A 60 10.96 10.41 -11.66
N LEU A 61 10.32 10.56 -10.50
CA LEU A 61 10.50 11.71 -9.61
C LEU A 61 11.86 11.70 -8.89
N THR A 62 12.34 10.53 -8.45
CA THR A 62 13.56 10.40 -7.64
C THR A 62 14.86 10.36 -8.46
N THR A 63 14.88 9.78 -9.66
CA THR A 63 16.08 9.74 -10.52
C THR A 63 16.57 11.13 -10.91
N SER A 64 15.65 12.00 -11.33
CA SER A 64 15.94 13.41 -11.63
C SER A 64 16.47 14.20 -10.43
N ALA A 65 16.13 13.80 -9.20
CA ALA A 65 16.70 14.37 -7.99
C ALA A 65 18.13 13.87 -7.69
N LEU A 66 18.59 12.77 -8.32
CA LEU A 66 19.86 12.09 -8.04
C LEU A 66 20.96 12.30 -9.10
N ASP A 67 20.64 12.84 -10.29
CA ASP A 67 21.57 13.14 -11.41
C ASP A 67 22.66 14.21 -11.14
N GLY A 68 23.06 14.40 -9.88
CA GLY A 68 24.15 15.29 -9.45
C GLY A 68 25.32 14.60 -8.75
N SER A 69 25.30 13.28 -8.54
CA SER A 69 26.38 12.57 -7.83
C SER A 69 26.82 11.29 -8.53
N SER A 70 27.98 11.36 -9.19
CA SER A 70 28.82 10.25 -9.67
C SER A 70 28.11 9.09 -10.37
N SER A 71 28.22 9.05 -11.69
CA SER A 71 27.94 7.86 -12.51
C SER A 71 28.75 6.65 -12.03
N LEU A 72 28.12 5.77 -11.25
CA LEU A 72 28.51 4.37 -11.17
C LEU A 72 27.60 3.61 -12.12
N ASP A 73 28.24 3.02 -13.12
CA ASP A 73 27.66 2.48 -14.33
C ASP A 73 26.76 1.28 -14.01
N LEU A 74 25.44 1.50 -14.02
CA LEU A 74 24.44 0.47 -13.66
C LEU A 74 24.46 -0.70 -14.66
N ASP A 75 24.80 -0.40 -15.92
CA ASP A 75 24.98 -1.37 -17.00
C ASP A 75 26.21 -2.26 -16.80
N ALA A 76 27.21 -1.83 -16.00
CA ALA A 76 28.40 -2.63 -15.70
C ALA A 76 28.16 -3.69 -14.60
N VAL A 77 27.16 -3.50 -13.72
CA VAL A 77 26.82 -4.47 -12.66
C VAL A 77 25.99 -5.63 -13.21
N LEU A 78 25.15 -5.38 -14.23
CA LEU A 78 24.31 -6.38 -14.86
C LEU A 78 25.05 -7.33 -15.83
N ASN A 79 26.26 -6.97 -16.27
CA ASN A 79 27.01 -7.70 -17.31
C ASN A 79 28.14 -8.61 -16.80
N ALA A 80 28.17 -8.94 -15.51
CA ALA A 80 29.25 -9.69 -14.87
C ALA A 80 28.93 -11.18 -14.59
N THR A 81 28.54 -11.96 -15.61
CA THR A 81 28.92 -13.39 -15.75
C THR A 81 28.68 -13.88 -17.18
N PRO A 82 29.50 -14.80 -17.73
CA PRO A 82 29.51 -15.07 -19.17
C PRO A 82 28.43 -16.08 -19.58
N PHE A 83 27.49 -15.63 -20.40
CA PHE A 83 26.71 -16.50 -21.28
C PHE A 83 27.56 -16.86 -22.50
N ASP A 84 27.88 -18.14 -22.67
CA ASP A 84 28.32 -18.68 -23.96
C ASP A 84 27.21 -19.54 -24.56
N GLN A 85 27.11 -19.54 -25.89
CA GLN A 85 25.89 -19.91 -26.59
C GLN A 85 25.72 -21.43 -26.72
N GLN A 86 24.50 -21.93 -26.44
CA GLN A 86 23.62 -22.62 -27.40
C GLN A 86 22.52 -23.41 -26.68
N ASN A 87 21.27 -23.00 -26.86
CA ASN A 87 20.15 -23.88 -27.21
C ASN A 87 18.91 -23.04 -27.54
N VAL A 88 18.30 -23.31 -28.70
CA VAL A 88 16.99 -22.78 -29.06
C VAL A 88 15.95 -23.65 -28.34
N ALA A 89 15.11 -23.04 -27.51
CA ALA A 89 13.99 -23.70 -26.86
C ALA A 89 12.79 -22.76 -26.79
N GLU A 90 11.60 -23.32 -26.96
CA GLU A 90 10.34 -22.61 -27.17
C GLU A 90 9.73 -22.10 -25.85
N ASN A 91 8.77 -21.19 -25.97
CA ASN A 91 8.22 -20.39 -24.88
C ASN A 91 7.30 -21.23 -23.95
N PRO A 92 7.63 -21.44 -22.65
CA PRO A 92 6.89 -22.36 -21.79
C PRO A 92 5.87 -21.61 -20.90
N PHE A 93 4.73 -21.24 -21.49
CA PHE A 93 3.50 -20.91 -20.74
C PHE A 93 2.30 -21.63 -21.38
N ASP A 94 2.37 -22.96 -21.33
CA ASP A 94 1.23 -23.85 -21.49
C ASP A 94 1.22 -24.83 -20.29
N THR A 95 0.07 -25.40 -19.97
CA THR A 95 -0.24 -26.24 -18.80
C THR A 95 -0.37 -25.51 -17.44
N PHE A 96 -1.62 -25.28 -17.03
CA PHE A 96 -2.02 -25.43 -15.62
C PHE A 96 -3.21 -26.39 -15.57
N ASP A 97 -2.95 -27.63 -15.12
CA ASP A 97 -3.87 -28.75 -15.27
C ASP A 97 -4.60 -29.03 -13.94
N GLY A 98 -5.88 -28.65 -13.87
CA GLY A 98 -6.72 -28.69 -12.67
C GLY A 98 -7.69 -29.87 -12.65
N TYR A 99 -7.19 -31.07 -12.33
CA TYR A 99 -7.98 -32.30 -12.40
C TYR A 99 -8.83 -32.57 -11.14
N TYR A 100 -10.17 -32.53 -11.26
CA TYR A 100 -11.09 -33.23 -10.36
C TYR A 100 -11.99 -34.18 -11.16
N PRO A 101 -12.22 -35.43 -10.69
CA PRO A 101 -12.74 -36.49 -11.55
C PRO A 101 -14.27 -36.54 -11.58
N TYR A 102 -14.86 -36.43 -12.77
CA TYR A 102 -16.16 -37.02 -13.10
C TYR A 102 -16.09 -37.71 -14.47
N ASP A 103 -16.93 -38.72 -14.65
CA ASP A 103 -16.76 -39.79 -15.65
C ASP A 103 -16.51 -39.34 -17.10
N LEU A 104 -15.51 -39.96 -17.71
CA LEU A 104 -15.34 -40.06 -19.16
C LEU A 104 -16.46 -40.93 -19.77
N THR A 105 -17.65 -40.36 -19.93
CA THR A 105 -18.50 -40.78 -21.06
C THR A 105 -17.86 -40.23 -22.34
N ALA A 106 -17.63 -41.12 -23.31
CA ALA A 106 -16.96 -40.75 -24.55
C ALA A 106 -17.78 -39.70 -25.31
N VAL A 107 -17.31 -38.45 -25.29
CA VAL A 107 -17.80 -37.41 -26.19
C VAL A 107 -17.40 -37.85 -27.60
N THR A 108 -18.34 -38.45 -28.32
CA THR A 108 -18.28 -38.59 -29.78
C THR A 108 -17.85 -37.25 -30.37
N PRO A 109 -16.95 -37.21 -31.37
CA PRO A 109 -16.64 -35.97 -32.05
C PRO A 109 -17.95 -35.37 -32.53
N GLN A 110 -18.35 -34.23 -31.97
CA GLN A 110 -19.47 -33.49 -32.54
C GLN A 110 -19.11 -33.26 -34.01
N PRO A 111 -20.02 -33.55 -34.96
CA PRO A 111 -19.76 -33.22 -36.34
C PRO A 111 -19.40 -31.74 -36.39
N LYS A 112 -18.49 -31.35 -37.29
CA LYS A 112 -18.38 -29.94 -37.66
C LYS A 112 -19.77 -29.51 -38.13
N VAL A 113 -20.48 -28.79 -37.27
CA VAL A 113 -21.64 -28.00 -37.68
C VAL A 113 -21.04 -27.00 -38.65
N ASP A 114 -21.42 -27.10 -39.92
CA ASP A 114 -20.97 -26.16 -40.93
C ASP A 114 -21.25 -24.75 -40.42
N ALA A 115 -20.26 -23.86 -40.46
CA ALA A 115 -20.45 -22.44 -40.14
C ALA A 115 -21.46 -21.73 -41.09
N ALA A 116 -22.01 -22.46 -42.07
CA ALA A 116 -23.15 -22.05 -42.89
C ALA A 116 -24.52 -22.23 -42.19
N ASN A 117 -24.58 -23.02 -41.11
CA ASN A 117 -25.80 -23.30 -40.34
C ASN A 117 -25.76 -22.79 -38.89
N ASN A 118 -24.59 -22.38 -38.38
CA ASN A 118 -24.49 -21.70 -37.08
C ASN A 118 -24.90 -20.23 -37.23
N SER A 119 -25.63 -19.71 -36.28
CA SER A 119 -25.89 -18.27 -36.16
C SER A 119 -24.67 -17.59 -35.53
N LYS A 120 -24.53 -16.28 -35.79
CA LYS A 120 -23.63 -15.43 -35.00
C LYS A 120 -24.35 -14.95 -33.73
N PRO A 121 -23.61 -14.49 -32.71
CA PRO A 121 -24.20 -13.91 -31.51
C PRO A 121 -25.03 -12.67 -31.87
N ILE A 122 -26.18 -12.51 -31.25
CA ILE A 122 -27.07 -11.35 -31.45
C ILE A 122 -26.98 -10.40 -30.27
N ILE A 123 -27.19 -9.10 -30.54
CA ILE A 123 -27.23 -8.07 -29.50
C ILE A 123 -28.64 -8.01 -28.92
N ASN A 124 -28.74 -8.10 -27.59
CA ASN A 124 -30.00 -7.86 -26.89
C ASN A 124 -30.26 -6.35 -26.79
N LEU A 125 -31.04 -5.83 -27.73
CA LEU A 125 -31.36 -4.40 -27.86
C LEU A 125 -31.99 -3.78 -26.58
N SER A 126 -32.66 -4.58 -25.75
CA SER A 126 -33.23 -4.10 -24.48
C SER A 126 -32.14 -3.87 -23.43
N VAL A 127 -31.17 -4.78 -23.35
CA VAL A 127 -30.00 -4.65 -22.46
C VAL A 127 -29.10 -3.53 -22.96
N GLU A 128 -28.84 -3.45 -24.27
CA GLU A 128 -28.08 -2.37 -24.90
C GLU A 128 -28.63 -0.97 -24.53
N GLN A 129 -29.94 -0.75 -24.66
CA GLN A 129 -30.58 0.52 -24.29
C GLN A 129 -30.49 0.83 -22.79
N GLN A 130 -30.56 -0.20 -21.92
CA GLN A 130 -30.38 -0.04 -20.48
C GLN A 130 -28.94 0.35 -20.13
N LEU A 131 -27.94 -0.30 -20.73
CA LEU A 131 -26.52 0.01 -20.52
C LEU A 131 -26.19 1.42 -21.02
N GLN A 132 -26.69 1.83 -22.19
CA GLN A 132 -26.53 3.20 -22.69
C GLN A 132 -27.15 4.24 -21.74
N THR A 133 -28.29 3.92 -21.12
CA THR A 133 -28.93 4.79 -20.12
C THR A 133 -28.09 4.91 -18.83
N ILE A 134 -27.47 3.83 -18.38
CA ILE A 134 -26.54 3.83 -17.24
C ILE A 134 -25.30 4.69 -17.56
N ILE A 135 -24.72 4.52 -18.76
CA ILE A 135 -23.54 5.27 -19.22
C ILE A 135 -23.84 6.77 -19.33
N TYR A 136 -25.03 7.17 -19.81
CA TYR A 136 -25.46 8.58 -19.79
C TYR A 136 -25.63 9.17 -18.39
N GLY A 137 -25.69 8.35 -17.34
CA GLY A 137 -25.67 8.80 -15.94
C GLY A 137 -24.26 9.10 -15.40
N TRP A 138 -23.19 8.81 -16.13
CA TRP A 138 -21.82 9.08 -15.69
C TRP A 138 -21.48 10.58 -15.79
N GLU A 139 -20.83 11.13 -14.76
CA GLU A 139 -20.37 12.51 -14.78
C GLU A 139 -18.89 12.59 -15.17
N LEU A 140 -18.62 12.93 -16.44
CA LEU A 140 -17.26 13.15 -16.92
C LEU A 140 -16.91 14.65 -16.83
N THR A 141 -15.81 14.97 -16.16
CA THR A 141 -15.25 16.32 -16.08
C THR A 141 -13.76 16.22 -16.36
N GLN A 142 -13.23 17.15 -17.14
CA GLN A 142 -11.84 17.16 -17.54
C GLN A 142 -10.93 17.09 -16.31
N ASN A 143 -9.89 16.26 -16.38
CA ASN A 143 -8.88 16.06 -15.34
C ASN A 143 -9.41 15.58 -13.98
N LYS A 144 -10.66 15.12 -13.89
CA LYS A 144 -11.20 14.49 -12.67
C LYS A 144 -11.21 12.96 -12.79
N PRO A 145 -10.47 12.25 -11.92
CA PRO A 145 -10.47 10.79 -11.90
C PRO A 145 -11.87 10.19 -11.69
N ILE A 146 -12.18 9.16 -12.47
CA ILE A 146 -13.41 8.35 -12.40
C ILE A 146 -13.07 6.86 -12.28
N SER A 147 -14.03 6.08 -11.76
CA SER A 147 -14.04 4.61 -11.81
C SER A 147 -15.49 4.14 -11.78
N ASN A 148 -16.03 3.84 -12.96
CA ASN A 148 -17.42 3.42 -13.15
C ASN A 148 -17.46 1.94 -13.54
N SER A 149 -18.22 1.12 -12.80
CA SER A 149 -18.45 -0.27 -13.16
C SER A 149 -19.70 -0.48 -14.02
N LEU A 150 -19.65 -1.45 -14.92
CA LEU A 150 -20.72 -1.86 -15.81
C LEU A 150 -20.73 -3.38 -15.95
N SER A 151 -21.92 -3.98 -15.83
CA SER A 151 -22.12 -5.40 -16.11
C SER A 151 -22.64 -5.57 -17.53
N LEU A 152 -21.98 -6.38 -18.35
CA LEU A 152 -22.39 -6.70 -19.72
C LEU A 152 -23.25 -7.99 -19.80
N ASN A 153 -23.79 -8.44 -18.66
CA ASN A 153 -24.58 -9.66 -18.59
C ASN A 153 -25.77 -9.58 -19.55
N GLN A 154 -25.98 -10.63 -20.36
CA GLN A 154 -27.06 -10.74 -21.34
C GLN A 154 -27.04 -9.68 -22.48
N LEU A 155 -25.95 -8.92 -22.65
CA LEU A 155 -25.81 -7.99 -23.79
C LEU A 155 -25.75 -8.75 -25.13
N PHE A 156 -25.11 -9.92 -25.13
CA PHE A 156 -25.10 -10.84 -26.25
C PHE A 156 -25.81 -12.13 -25.86
N GLU A 157 -26.54 -12.69 -26.82
CA GLU A 157 -27.17 -14.00 -26.75
C GLU A 157 -26.72 -14.78 -27.99
N ASP A 158 -26.37 -16.05 -27.82
CA ASP A 158 -26.10 -16.93 -28.94
C ASP A 158 -27.37 -17.73 -29.29
N PRO A 159 -27.89 -17.64 -30.53
CA PRO A 159 -29.13 -18.35 -30.90
C PRO A 159 -29.03 -19.88 -30.83
N ASP A 160 -27.83 -20.42 -31.00
CA ASP A 160 -27.55 -21.86 -31.01
C ASP A 160 -27.03 -22.35 -29.64
N GLY A 161 -26.71 -21.42 -28.74
CA GLY A 161 -26.33 -21.66 -27.35
C GLY A 161 -24.82 -21.75 -27.11
N ASP A 162 -24.01 -21.29 -28.06
CA ASP A 162 -22.56 -21.40 -28.03
C ASP A 162 -21.88 -20.51 -26.96
N LEU A 163 -20.65 -20.89 -26.60
CA LEU A 163 -19.83 -20.12 -25.67
C LEU A 163 -19.25 -18.88 -26.35
N LEU A 164 -19.52 -17.72 -25.77
CA LEU A 164 -19.10 -16.43 -26.31
C LEU A 164 -17.73 -15.97 -25.80
N THR A 165 -16.85 -15.60 -26.74
CA THR A 165 -15.64 -14.83 -26.45
C THR A 165 -15.95 -13.34 -26.61
N THR A 166 -15.53 -12.50 -25.67
CA THR A 166 -15.76 -11.04 -25.71
C THR A 166 -14.46 -10.25 -25.76
N ARG A 167 -14.47 -9.12 -26.49
CA ARG A 167 -13.39 -8.12 -26.50
C ARG A 167 -13.98 -6.71 -26.30
N ILE A 168 -13.28 -5.88 -25.55
CA ILE A 168 -13.78 -4.58 -25.04
C ILE A 168 -12.66 -3.56 -25.14
N TRP A 169 -12.97 -2.38 -25.67
CA TRP A 169 -12.02 -1.29 -25.82
C TRP A 169 -12.74 0.06 -25.78
N LEU A 170 -11.97 1.13 -25.59
CA LEU A 170 -12.44 2.50 -25.75
C LEU A 170 -11.93 3.06 -27.07
N GLU A 171 -12.79 3.74 -27.82
CA GLU A 171 -12.46 4.52 -29.01
C GLU A 171 -12.41 6.00 -28.61
N ASN A 172 -11.37 6.75 -29.03
CA ASN A 172 -11.17 8.18 -28.72
C ASN A 172 -11.14 8.52 -27.21
N ALA A 173 -10.49 7.69 -26.41
CA ALA A 173 -10.41 7.83 -24.95
C ALA A 173 -9.07 8.46 -24.48
N ASN A 174 -8.98 9.79 -24.52
CA ASN A 174 -7.83 10.49 -23.94
C ASN A 174 -7.91 10.45 -22.40
N GLY A 175 -6.96 9.78 -21.75
CA GLY A 175 -6.87 9.67 -20.29
C GLY A 175 -7.81 8.65 -19.63
N LEU A 176 -8.57 7.88 -20.41
CA LEU A 176 -9.45 6.81 -19.93
C LEU A 176 -8.97 5.43 -20.42
N GLN A 177 -9.20 4.40 -19.59
CA GLN A 177 -8.90 3.00 -19.87
C GLN A 177 -10.05 2.11 -19.41
N VAL A 178 -10.09 0.87 -19.93
CA VAL A 178 -11.09 -0.14 -19.55
C VAL A 178 -10.40 -1.39 -19.02
N LEU A 179 -10.89 -1.88 -17.88
CA LEU A 179 -10.44 -3.12 -17.24
C LEU A 179 -11.58 -4.14 -17.21
N ASN A 180 -11.24 -5.43 -17.30
CA ASN A 180 -12.19 -6.53 -17.11
C ASN A 180 -11.79 -7.34 -15.87
N GLN A 181 -12.60 -7.27 -14.82
CA GLN A 181 -12.40 -7.94 -13.53
C GLN A 181 -13.64 -8.74 -13.13
N GLY A 182 -14.34 -9.35 -14.10
CA GLY A 182 -15.64 -10.00 -13.92
C GLY A 182 -16.83 -9.02 -13.97
N GLN A 183 -16.57 -7.73 -13.70
CA GLN A 183 -17.32 -6.60 -14.26
C GLN A 183 -16.36 -5.73 -15.07
N ILE A 184 -16.91 -4.87 -15.92
CA ILE A 184 -16.14 -3.93 -16.73
C ILE A 184 -16.00 -2.64 -15.94
N VAL A 185 -14.78 -2.13 -15.82
CA VAL A 185 -14.48 -0.89 -15.11
C VAL A 185 -13.90 0.11 -16.10
N VAL A 186 -14.60 1.21 -16.33
CA VAL A 186 -14.09 2.37 -17.07
C VAL A 186 -13.50 3.32 -16.05
N GLN A 187 -12.18 3.51 -16.10
CA GLN A 187 -11.45 4.33 -15.14
C GLN A 187 -10.37 5.19 -15.80
N GLY A 188 -9.86 6.18 -15.09
CA GLY A 188 -8.91 7.16 -15.62
C GLY A 188 -9.35 8.57 -15.25
N ALA A 189 -8.72 9.58 -15.86
CA ALA A 189 -9.13 10.97 -15.74
C ALA A 189 -9.20 11.55 -17.16
N PRO A 190 -10.41 11.83 -17.69
CA PRO A 190 -10.57 12.22 -19.08
C PRO A 190 -9.85 13.54 -19.33
N GLU A 191 -9.08 13.61 -20.40
CA GLU A 191 -8.37 14.83 -20.81
C GLU A 191 -9.27 15.69 -21.71
N GLU A 192 -8.71 16.62 -22.48
CA GLU A 192 -9.47 17.32 -23.51
C GLU A 192 -9.86 16.31 -24.60
N ILE A 193 -11.16 16.23 -24.92
CA ILE A 193 -11.72 15.29 -25.89
C ILE A 193 -12.35 16.09 -27.04
N ASP A 194 -11.73 16.00 -28.22
CA ASP A 194 -12.15 16.67 -29.45
C ASP A 194 -13.15 15.84 -30.29
N GLN A 195 -13.33 14.55 -29.95
CA GLN A 195 -14.12 13.57 -30.70
C GLN A 195 -14.91 12.67 -29.75
N THR A 196 -16.15 12.31 -30.10
CA THR A 196 -16.98 11.43 -29.28
C THR A 196 -16.27 10.12 -28.90
N THR A 197 -16.19 9.85 -27.61
CA THR A 197 -15.61 8.62 -27.05
C THR A 197 -16.67 7.52 -27.02
N TYR A 198 -16.30 6.31 -27.45
CA TYR A 198 -17.18 5.14 -27.41
C TYR A 198 -16.60 4.01 -26.58
N LEU A 199 -17.42 3.38 -25.74
CA LEU A 199 -17.14 2.06 -25.19
C LEU A 199 -17.63 1.02 -26.21
N ALA A 200 -16.69 0.38 -26.89
CA ALA A 200 -16.98 -0.65 -27.87
C ALA A 200 -16.88 -2.03 -27.22
N VAL A 201 -17.89 -2.85 -27.48
CA VAL A 201 -17.97 -4.24 -26.99
C VAL A 201 -18.30 -5.13 -28.18
N ALA A 202 -17.51 -6.20 -28.35
CA ALA A 202 -17.77 -7.19 -29.37
C ALA A 202 -17.76 -8.61 -28.81
N ALA A 203 -18.60 -9.47 -29.36
CA ALA A 203 -18.66 -10.89 -29.06
C ALA A 203 -18.52 -11.75 -30.34
N ARG A 204 -17.99 -12.95 -30.19
CA ARG A 204 -18.00 -14.00 -31.21
C ARG A 204 -18.21 -15.37 -30.56
N ASP A 205 -18.71 -16.30 -31.35
CA ASP A 205 -18.68 -17.74 -31.08
C ASP A 205 -17.32 -18.37 -31.50
N ASN A 206 -17.25 -19.70 -31.43
CA ASN A 206 -16.13 -20.55 -31.85
C ASN A 206 -16.31 -21.15 -33.26
N HIS A 207 -17.42 -20.90 -33.95
CA HIS A 207 -17.78 -21.45 -35.26
C HIS A 207 -17.41 -20.52 -36.45
N HIS A 208 -17.41 -19.19 -36.25
CA HIS A 208 -17.20 -18.20 -37.31
C HIS A 208 -15.73 -17.75 -37.52
N GLY A 209 -14.78 -18.31 -36.78
CA GLY A 209 -13.37 -17.96 -36.86
C GLY A 209 -12.98 -16.76 -35.98
N GLU A 210 -11.79 -16.20 -36.20
CA GLU A 210 -11.20 -15.15 -35.33
C GLU A 210 -11.11 -13.77 -35.99
N GLU A 211 -11.23 -13.73 -37.32
CA GLU A 211 -11.20 -12.54 -38.18
C GLU A 211 -12.28 -11.53 -37.81
N ASP A 212 -12.08 -10.23 -38.12
CA ASP A 212 -12.99 -9.16 -37.70
C ASP A 212 -14.45 -9.34 -38.15
N TYR A 213 -14.72 -10.06 -39.24
CA TYR A 213 -16.09 -10.37 -39.67
C TYR A 213 -16.83 -11.34 -38.74
N ALA A 214 -16.14 -12.12 -37.91
CA ALA A 214 -16.72 -13.05 -36.94
C ALA A 214 -17.33 -12.32 -35.73
N TRP A 215 -16.86 -11.09 -35.46
CA TRP A 215 -17.24 -10.32 -34.29
C TRP A 215 -18.49 -9.48 -34.52
N VAL A 216 -19.52 -9.69 -33.71
CA VAL A 216 -20.69 -8.81 -33.62
C VAL A 216 -20.40 -7.74 -32.58
N THR A 217 -20.49 -6.46 -32.99
CA THR A 217 -20.00 -5.31 -32.20
C THR A 217 -21.12 -4.31 -31.95
N THR A 218 -21.23 -3.83 -30.70
CA THR A 218 -22.00 -2.63 -30.33
C THR A 218 -21.07 -1.55 -29.76
N ARG A 219 -21.56 -0.31 -29.72
CA ARG A 219 -20.87 0.88 -29.20
C ARG A 219 -21.81 1.66 -28.31
N PHE A 220 -21.33 2.02 -27.12
CA PHE A 220 -22.00 2.94 -26.22
C PHE A 220 -21.30 4.30 -26.27
N GLU A 221 -22.08 5.37 -26.49
CA GLU A 221 -21.58 6.74 -26.45
C GLU A 221 -21.36 7.17 -25.00
N LEU A 222 -20.15 7.65 -24.68
CA LEU A 222 -19.86 8.23 -23.36
C LEU A 222 -20.40 9.66 -23.28
N PRO A 223 -20.77 10.14 -22.08
CA PRO A 223 -21.16 11.53 -21.87
C PRO A 223 -20.09 12.53 -22.32
N VAL A 224 -20.52 13.71 -22.76
CA VAL A 224 -19.60 14.82 -23.07
C VAL A 224 -18.81 15.19 -21.81
N VAL A 225 -17.48 15.26 -21.94
CA VAL A 225 -16.59 15.73 -20.87
C VAL A 225 -16.84 17.23 -20.64
N LYS A 226 -17.22 17.59 -19.41
CA LYS A 226 -17.36 18.99 -19.00
C LYS A 226 -15.96 19.63 -18.89
N GLU A 227 -15.76 20.79 -19.49
CA GLU A 227 -14.55 21.61 -19.29
C GLU A 227 -14.33 21.95 -17.81
N GLU A 228 -13.07 22.07 -17.39
CA GLU A 228 -12.68 22.49 -16.05
C GLU A 228 -12.90 23.99 -15.81
N GLN A 229 -13.06 24.42 -14.55
CA GLN A 229 -13.00 25.85 -14.24
C GLN A 229 -11.54 26.26 -14.03
N ASN A 230 -11.13 27.32 -14.75
CA ASN A 230 -9.83 27.95 -14.56
C ASN A 230 -9.76 28.61 -13.17
N ASN A 231 -9.31 27.86 -12.17
CA ASN A 231 -8.96 28.36 -10.86
C ASN A 231 -7.47 28.77 -10.83
N THR A 232 -7.16 29.88 -10.17
CA THR A 232 -5.80 30.42 -10.07
C THR A 232 -5.13 30.15 -8.72
N ASP A 233 -5.85 29.59 -7.73
CA ASP A 233 -5.33 29.36 -6.38
C ASP A 233 -5.58 27.92 -5.91
N HIS A 234 -4.60 27.33 -5.24
CA HIS A 234 -4.66 25.96 -4.72
C HIS A 234 -3.86 25.85 -3.41
N PRO A 235 -4.40 25.22 -2.35
CA PRO A 235 -3.81 25.27 -1.00
C PRO A 235 -2.41 24.66 -0.86
N LEU A 236 -1.98 23.81 -1.80
CA LEU A 236 -0.63 23.22 -1.81
C LEU A 236 0.43 24.10 -2.51
N VAL A 237 0.03 25.18 -3.19
CA VAL A 237 0.93 26.10 -3.88
C VAL A 237 1.69 27.00 -2.88
N GLY A 238 2.88 27.45 -3.29
CA GLY A 238 3.74 28.37 -2.56
C GLY A 238 4.75 27.67 -1.64
N ASP A 239 4.33 27.30 -0.43
CA ASP A 239 5.21 26.68 0.56
C ASP A 239 5.57 25.23 0.23
N ILE A 240 6.59 24.72 0.91
CA ILE A 240 6.94 23.29 0.87
C ILE A 240 5.85 22.49 1.59
N VAL A 241 5.30 21.48 0.92
CA VAL A 241 4.43 20.46 1.51
C VAL A 241 5.20 19.15 1.68
N TYR A 242 5.05 18.53 2.84
CA TYR A 242 5.65 17.24 3.19
C TYR A 242 4.59 16.14 3.20
N ARG A 243 4.97 14.94 2.77
CA ARG A 243 4.19 13.70 2.91
C ARG A 243 5.11 12.54 3.33
N LEU A 244 4.52 11.48 3.85
CA LEU A 244 5.23 10.24 4.14
C LEU A 244 5.00 9.21 3.04
N GLU A 245 6.05 8.46 2.73
CA GLU A 245 6.07 7.49 1.64
C GLU A 245 6.81 6.21 2.08
N THR A 246 6.61 5.10 1.37
CA THR A 246 7.30 3.82 1.64
C THR A 246 8.26 3.42 0.52
N THR A 247 9.33 2.71 0.90
CA THR A 247 10.31 2.14 -0.04
C THR A 247 10.99 0.92 0.58
N GLN A 248 11.44 -0.03 -0.25
CA GLN A 248 12.37 -1.09 0.17
C GLN A 248 13.84 -0.69 -0.01
N ASN A 249 14.12 0.47 -0.61
CA ASN A 249 15.48 0.98 -0.81
C ASN A 249 15.57 2.42 -0.29
N LEU A 250 16.34 2.65 0.79
CA LEU A 250 16.50 3.96 1.41
C LEU A 250 17.97 4.20 1.76
N GLY A 251 18.53 5.34 1.31
CA GLY A 251 19.91 5.72 1.63
C GLY A 251 20.99 4.76 1.11
N GLY A 252 20.68 3.95 0.09
CA GLY A 252 21.58 2.90 -0.43
C GLY A 252 21.50 1.56 0.32
N ILE A 253 20.56 1.41 1.26
CA ILE A 253 20.27 0.16 1.96
C ILE A 253 19.01 -0.46 1.37
N ALA A 254 19.11 -1.72 0.96
CA ALA A 254 17.96 -2.56 0.60
C ALA A 254 17.43 -3.27 1.85
N TYR A 255 16.12 -3.25 2.04
CA TYR A 255 15.40 -3.85 3.17
C TYR A 255 14.49 -4.98 2.65
N ALA A 256 14.32 -6.05 3.43
CA ALA A 256 13.35 -7.11 3.13
C ALA A 256 11.88 -6.63 3.30
N TYR A 257 11.69 -5.47 3.91
CA TYR A 257 10.43 -4.84 4.26
C TYR A 257 10.39 -3.37 3.81
N GLU A 258 9.21 -2.77 3.80
CA GLU A 258 9.07 -1.35 3.49
C GLU A 258 9.39 -0.46 4.69
N VAL A 259 10.27 0.52 4.48
CA VAL A 259 10.57 1.58 5.43
C VAL A 259 9.83 2.86 5.07
N VAL A 260 9.26 3.53 6.08
CA VAL A 260 8.64 4.84 5.94
C VAL A 260 9.73 5.92 5.91
N TYR A 261 9.60 6.87 5.00
CA TYR A 261 10.47 8.05 4.88
C TYR A 261 9.65 9.29 4.51
N CYS A 262 10.28 10.46 4.45
CA CYS A 262 9.61 11.73 4.17
C CYS A 262 10.00 12.30 2.81
N GLU A 263 9.00 12.76 2.06
CA GLU A 263 9.16 13.50 0.81
C GLU A 263 8.76 14.97 0.99
N ALA A 264 9.32 15.84 0.16
CA ALA A 264 9.01 17.26 0.12
C ALA A 264 8.74 17.70 -1.32
N PHE A 265 7.66 18.46 -1.50
CA PHE A 265 7.26 19.06 -2.77
C PHE A 265 7.10 20.57 -2.60
N GLN A 266 7.44 21.36 -3.62
CA GLN A 266 7.08 22.77 -3.70
C GLN A 266 6.52 23.06 -5.10
N PHE A 267 5.32 23.65 -5.14
CA PHE A 267 4.63 24.06 -6.36
C PHE A 267 4.70 25.58 -6.44
N GLU A 268 5.50 26.12 -7.36
CA GLU A 268 5.76 27.56 -7.46
C GLU A 268 5.97 27.95 -8.93
N ASN A 269 5.33 29.01 -9.42
CA ASN A 269 5.45 29.54 -10.79
C ASN A 269 5.25 28.48 -11.91
N GLU A 270 4.22 27.64 -11.78
CA GLU A 270 3.93 26.49 -12.69
C GLU A 270 5.01 25.39 -12.69
N GLU A 271 6.05 25.50 -11.86
CA GLU A 271 7.13 24.51 -11.72
C GLU A 271 6.94 23.61 -10.50
N VAL A 272 7.34 22.34 -10.64
CA VAL A 272 7.32 21.34 -9.56
C VAL A 272 8.74 21.09 -9.10
N TYR A 273 8.98 21.31 -7.82
CA TYR A 273 10.22 20.99 -7.14
C TYR A 273 10.01 19.83 -6.17
N PHE A 274 10.97 18.91 -6.10
CA PHE A 274 10.89 17.68 -5.31
C PHE A 274 12.20 17.34 -4.61
N ALA A 275 12.11 16.68 -3.45
CA ALA A 275 13.19 15.98 -2.78
C ALA A 275 12.65 14.81 -1.93
N ALA A 276 13.43 13.75 -1.82
CA ALA A 276 13.20 12.62 -0.91
C ALA A 276 14.25 12.60 0.20
N SER A 277 13.85 12.24 1.42
CA SER A 277 14.81 11.96 2.51
C SER A 277 15.51 10.62 2.27
N ASN A 278 16.79 10.52 2.64
CA ASN A 278 17.58 9.29 2.56
C ASN A 278 17.65 8.52 3.89
N ASN A 279 16.77 8.83 4.84
CA ASN A 279 16.80 8.29 6.21
C ASN A 279 15.39 8.27 6.82
N LYS A 280 15.20 7.47 7.87
CA LYS A 280 13.89 7.22 8.51
C LYS A 280 13.39 8.34 9.46
N ARG A 281 14.12 9.47 9.62
CA ARG A 281 13.88 10.43 10.73
C ARG A 281 13.74 11.90 10.35
N LEU A 282 14.29 12.34 9.24
CA LEU A 282 14.33 13.76 8.86
C LEU A 282 13.64 13.97 7.52
N CYS A 283 12.80 15.00 7.44
CA CYS A 283 12.27 15.47 6.16
C CYS A 283 13.34 16.26 5.39
N PRO A 284 13.23 16.38 4.06
CA PRO A 284 14.14 17.22 3.26
C PRO A 284 14.19 18.69 3.72
N GLU A 285 15.23 19.41 3.31
CA GLU A 285 15.35 20.86 3.48
C GLU A 285 15.04 21.59 2.18
N LYS A 286 14.68 22.88 2.23
CA LYS A 286 14.45 23.69 1.01
C LYS A 286 15.63 23.63 0.02
N GLY A 287 16.86 23.61 0.53
CA GLY A 287 18.07 23.52 -0.30
C GLY A 287 18.31 22.17 -0.98
N ALA A 288 17.54 21.13 -0.66
CA ALA A 288 17.59 19.82 -1.33
C ALA A 288 16.61 19.70 -2.50
N LEU A 289 15.61 20.59 -2.58
CA LEU A 289 14.59 20.59 -3.63
C LEU A 289 15.20 20.86 -5.01
N LYS A 290 14.84 20.04 -6.00
CA LYS A 290 15.23 20.19 -7.41
C LYS A 290 14.00 20.28 -8.28
N LYS A 291 14.04 21.07 -9.35
CA LYS A 291 12.96 21.12 -10.35
C LYS A 291 12.89 19.78 -11.07
N VAL A 292 11.72 19.13 -11.04
CA VAL A 292 11.45 17.83 -11.67
C VAL A 292 10.35 17.88 -12.73
N GLY A 293 9.58 18.97 -12.79
CA GLY A 293 8.42 19.04 -13.69
C GLY A 293 7.70 20.38 -13.68
N HIS A 294 6.45 20.33 -14.12
CA HIS A 294 5.52 21.45 -14.15
C HIS A 294 4.15 21.04 -13.60
N TYR A 295 3.33 22.01 -13.19
CA TYR A 295 1.97 21.76 -12.74
C TYR A 295 0.96 22.73 -13.36
N LYS A 296 -0.31 22.32 -13.39
CA LYS A 296 -1.47 23.19 -13.65
C LYS A 296 -2.48 23.05 -12.53
N ILE A 297 -3.22 24.12 -12.24
CA ILE A 297 -4.35 24.09 -11.30
C ILE A 297 -5.62 23.76 -12.10
N SER A 298 -6.45 22.88 -11.55
CA SER A 298 -7.75 22.46 -12.10
C SER A 298 -8.71 22.32 -10.92
N ASP A 299 -9.65 23.24 -10.74
CA ASP A 299 -10.55 23.31 -9.57
C ASP A 299 -9.81 23.16 -8.21
N ASP A 300 -9.98 22.02 -7.55
CA ASP A 300 -9.42 21.61 -6.25
C ASP A 300 -8.17 20.73 -6.38
N SER A 301 -7.64 20.61 -7.60
CA SER A 301 -6.61 19.65 -8.00
C SER A 301 -5.38 20.31 -8.61
N LEU A 302 -4.21 19.70 -8.41
CA LEU A 302 -3.01 19.98 -9.20
C LEU A 302 -2.77 18.84 -10.19
N ILE A 303 -2.64 19.17 -11.47
CA ILE A 303 -2.18 18.25 -12.51
C ILE A 303 -0.66 18.39 -12.54
N VAL A 304 0.04 17.38 -12.05
CA VAL A 304 1.50 17.36 -11.87
C VAL A 304 2.12 16.52 -12.99
N SER A 305 3.03 17.10 -13.76
CA SER A 305 3.67 16.47 -14.92
C SER A 305 5.18 16.50 -14.77
N ALA A 306 5.80 15.33 -14.58
CA ALA A 306 7.23 15.17 -14.33
C ALA A 306 7.77 13.93 -15.05
N ASN A 307 8.83 14.08 -15.85
CA ASN A 307 9.57 12.98 -16.51
C ASN A 307 8.68 11.93 -17.22
N GLY A 308 7.67 12.39 -17.96
CA GLY A 308 6.74 11.53 -18.70
C GLY A 308 5.59 10.95 -17.86
N ALA A 309 5.66 11.05 -16.53
CA ALA A 309 4.57 10.72 -15.63
C ALA A 309 3.61 11.91 -15.45
N ARG A 310 2.33 11.58 -15.30
CA ARG A 310 1.25 12.53 -14.97
C ARG A 310 0.54 12.05 -13.71
N GLN A 311 0.33 12.95 -12.75
CA GLN A 311 -0.43 12.70 -11.54
C GLN A 311 -1.48 13.79 -11.32
N ILE A 312 -2.56 13.46 -10.63
CA ILE A 312 -3.64 14.40 -10.30
C ILE A 312 -3.82 14.41 -8.78
N TRP A 313 -3.54 15.55 -8.16
CA TRP A 313 -3.47 15.74 -6.71
C TRP A 313 -4.66 16.56 -6.22
N THR A 314 -5.75 15.92 -5.84
CA THR A 314 -7.00 16.58 -5.41
C THR A 314 -7.03 16.80 -3.90
N THR A 315 -7.15 18.05 -3.44
CA THR A 315 -7.20 18.37 -2.00
C THR A 315 -8.62 18.29 -1.47
N LYS A 316 -9.00 17.13 -0.92
CA LYS A 316 -10.36 16.86 -0.44
C LYS A 316 -10.73 17.61 0.84
N LYS A 317 -9.77 17.88 1.73
CA LYS A 317 -10.03 18.61 2.99
C LYS A 317 -8.79 19.32 3.53
N VAL A 318 -8.94 20.60 3.86
CA VAL A 318 -7.96 21.37 4.65
C VAL A 318 -8.52 21.58 6.05
N TYR A 319 -7.76 21.25 7.09
CA TYR A 319 -8.23 21.37 8.48
C TYR A 319 -7.09 21.65 9.46
N PRO A 320 -7.33 22.42 10.55
CA PRO A 320 -6.37 22.55 11.63
C PRO A 320 -6.25 21.23 12.39
N SER A 321 -5.02 20.87 12.77
CA SER A 321 -4.72 19.71 13.60
C SER A 321 -5.31 19.87 15.01
N GLN A 322 -5.98 18.84 15.51
CA GLN A 322 -6.48 18.78 16.88
C GLN A 322 -5.36 18.37 17.85
N VAL A 323 -4.45 17.50 17.41
CA VAL A 323 -3.34 16.98 18.23
C VAL A 323 -2.11 17.92 18.24
N HIS A 324 -1.86 18.68 17.17
CA HIS A 324 -0.70 19.55 16.99
C HIS A 324 -1.15 20.96 16.55
N LYS A 325 -1.64 21.76 17.50
CA LYS A 325 -2.34 23.05 17.29
C LYS A 325 -1.68 24.11 16.38
N GLU A 326 -0.39 23.99 16.08
CA GLU A 326 0.35 24.86 15.14
C GLU A 326 0.49 24.27 13.72
N THR A 327 -0.33 23.26 13.40
CA THR A 327 -0.26 22.47 12.17
C THR A 327 -1.58 22.57 11.41
N GLN A 328 -1.50 22.86 10.12
CA GLN A 328 -2.60 22.65 9.18
C GLN A 328 -2.33 21.37 8.38
N ASN A 329 -3.35 20.52 8.32
CA ASN A 329 -3.36 19.27 7.59
C ASN A 329 -4.08 19.48 6.24
N TYR A 330 -3.51 18.91 5.17
CA TYR A 330 -4.07 18.89 3.83
C TYR A 330 -4.29 17.43 3.44
N PHE A 331 -5.53 16.97 3.53
CA PHE A 331 -5.88 15.62 3.08
C PHE A 331 -6.07 15.64 1.56
N THR A 332 -5.16 14.96 0.87
CA THR A 332 -4.99 15.02 -0.58
C THR A 332 -4.92 13.62 -1.16
N THR A 333 -5.73 13.38 -2.19
CA THR A 333 -5.77 12.14 -2.97
C THR A 333 -4.91 12.31 -4.20
N VAL A 334 -3.98 11.39 -4.47
CA VAL A 334 -3.11 11.40 -5.65
C VAL A 334 -3.50 10.23 -6.56
N PHE A 335 -3.89 10.54 -7.79
CA PHE A 335 -4.14 9.56 -8.85
C PHE A 335 -2.96 9.52 -9.82
N ASP A 336 -2.44 8.31 -10.13
CA ASP A 336 -1.27 8.10 -11.02
C ASP A 336 -1.64 7.73 -12.47
N GLY A 337 -2.93 7.74 -12.82
CA GLY A 337 -3.46 7.21 -14.08
C GLY A 337 -4.03 5.80 -13.97
N LYS A 338 -3.69 5.03 -12.93
CA LYS A 338 -4.17 3.66 -12.70
C LYS A 338 -4.83 3.44 -11.34
N GLN A 339 -4.32 4.06 -10.28
CA GLN A 339 -4.77 3.87 -8.90
C GLN A 339 -4.64 5.16 -8.07
N PHE A 340 -5.20 5.14 -6.86
CA PHE A 340 -5.11 6.24 -5.89
C PHE A 340 -4.20 5.90 -4.71
N GLU A 341 -3.49 6.90 -4.21
CA GLU A 341 -2.92 6.92 -2.86
C GLU A 341 -3.37 8.22 -2.15
N SER A 342 -3.83 8.13 -0.91
CA SER A 342 -4.27 9.30 -0.12
C SER A 342 -3.35 9.58 1.05
N TYR A 343 -3.12 10.87 1.33
CA TYR A 343 -2.15 11.33 2.32
C TYR A 343 -2.71 12.48 3.18
N THR A 344 -2.40 12.49 4.47
CA THR A 344 -2.48 13.70 5.30
C THR A 344 -1.14 14.44 5.22
N MET A 345 -1.07 15.41 4.31
CA MET A 345 0.12 16.22 4.05
C MET A 345 0.18 17.44 4.98
N GLN A 346 1.39 17.98 5.23
CA GLN A 346 1.59 19.13 6.12
C GLN A 346 2.67 20.07 5.57
N LYS A 347 2.49 21.38 5.71
CA LYS A 347 3.54 22.39 5.43
C LYS A 347 4.53 22.58 6.59
N ASN A 348 4.14 22.21 7.81
CA ASN A 348 4.97 22.30 9.01
C ASN A 348 5.91 21.09 9.11
N LYS A 349 7.17 21.25 8.67
CA LYS A 349 8.22 20.21 8.71
C LYS A 349 8.32 19.49 10.05
N GLN A 350 8.43 20.24 11.15
CA GLN A 350 8.61 19.67 12.49
C GLN A 350 7.42 18.81 12.94
N SER A 351 6.22 19.07 12.40
CA SER A 351 5.02 18.30 12.71
C SER A 351 4.98 17.00 11.92
N MET A 352 5.45 17.01 10.67
CA MET A 352 5.64 15.78 9.90
C MET A 352 6.77 14.92 10.50
N GLU A 353 7.85 15.55 10.97
CA GLU A 353 8.95 14.85 11.63
C GLU A 353 8.53 14.18 12.95
N LYS A 354 7.56 14.72 13.70
CA LYS A 354 7.00 13.99 14.87
C LYS A 354 6.38 12.65 14.47
N ARG A 355 5.75 12.59 13.29
CA ARG A 355 5.10 11.39 12.74
C ARG A 355 6.10 10.30 12.34
N ILE A 356 7.35 10.68 12.06
CA ILE A 356 8.47 9.74 11.82
C ILE A 356 9.49 9.63 12.98
N ASN A 357 9.19 10.19 14.14
CA ASN A 357 10.00 10.06 15.36
C ASN A 357 9.13 9.77 16.59
N ALA A 358 8.06 8.98 16.43
CA ALA A 358 7.11 8.67 17.50
C ALA A 358 7.79 7.81 18.60
N PRO A 359 7.93 8.27 19.85
CA PRO A 359 8.65 7.50 20.86
C PRO A 359 7.74 6.45 21.50
N THR A 360 8.19 5.19 21.57
CA THR A 360 7.45 4.07 22.21
C THR A 360 8.31 3.27 23.20
N GLY A 361 7.71 2.29 23.89
CA GLY A 361 8.38 1.19 24.60
C GLY A 361 8.80 1.43 26.05
N ARG A 362 8.94 2.68 26.50
CA ARG A 362 9.46 2.97 27.86
C ARG A 362 8.48 2.55 28.97
N TYR A 363 7.20 2.50 28.64
CA TYR A 363 6.08 2.03 29.45
C TYR A 363 4.95 1.56 28.52
N LEU A 364 4.09 0.67 29.01
CA LEU A 364 2.95 0.12 28.26
C LEU A 364 1.99 1.26 27.82
N TYR A 365 1.45 1.17 26.61
CA TYR A 365 0.62 2.20 25.96
C TYR A 365 1.30 3.58 25.79
N GLN A 366 2.62 3.62 25.62
CA GLN A 366 3.33 4.84 25.20
C GLN A 366 3.05 5.15 23.72
N ILE A 367 1.94 5.85 23.45
CA ILE A 367 1.49 6.20 22.09
C ILE A 367 1.74 7.69 21.81
N ALA A 368 2.27 8.01 20.63
CA ALA A 368 2.16 9.33 20.03
C ALA A 368 0.96 9.35 19.07
N PHE A 369 -0.02 10.21 19.35
CA PHE A 369 -1.21 10.35 18.52
C PHE A 369 -1.01 11.41 17.42
N PHE A 370 -1.70 11.20 16.29
CA PHE A 370 -1.78 12.10 15.15
C PHE A 370 -3.25 12.21 14.71
N ASP A 371 -3.63 13.29 14.02
CA ASP A 371 -4.96 13.35 13.42
C ASP A 371 -5.11 12.32 12.31
N TYR A 372 -6.31 11.78 12.17
CA TYR A 372 -6.68 10.89 11.09
C TYR A 372 -8.08 11.20 10.60
N LEU A 373 -8.34 11.01 9.30
CA LEU A 373 -9.66 11.22 8.71
C LEU A 373 -10.32 9.87 8.41
N LEU A 374 -11.34 9.55 9.19
CA LEU A 374 -12.22 8.42 8.90
C LEU A 374 -13.33 8.89 7.94
N PRO A 375 -13.49 8.24 6.77
CA PRO A 375 -14.59 8.55 5.85
C PRO A 375 -15.94 8.28 6.50
N ARG A 376 -16.97 9.02 6.08
CA ARG A 376 -18.36 8.80 6.46
C ARG A 376 -19.24 8.54 5.23
N PRO A 377 -20.36 7.80 5.36
CA PRO A 377 -21.24 7.49 4.23
C PRO A 377 -21.82 8.72 3.49
N ASN A 378 -21.81 9.91 4.12
CA ASN A 378 -22.26 11.15 3.50
C ASN A 378 -21.17 11.92 2.74
N GLY A 379 -19.97 11.34 2.56
CA GLY A 379 -18.83 11.97 1.88
C GLY A 379 -17.97 12.89 2.75
N ASP A 380 -18.36 13.14 4.01
CA ASP A 380 -17.53 13.87 4.98
C ASP A 380 -16.46 13.01 5.63
N TYR A 381 -15.56 13.66 6.36
CA TYR A 381 -14.59 13.03 7.25
C TYR A 381 -14.84 13.34 8.73
N LEU A 382 -14.84 12.29 9.55
CA LEU A 382 -14.70 12.34 11.00
C LEU A 382 -13.20 12.46 11.35
N VAL A 383 -12.84 13.47 12.14
CA VAL A 383 -11.49 13.58 12.69
C VAL A 383 -11.37 12.64 13.89
N ALA A 384 -10.42 11.71 13.80
CA ALA A 384 -10.02 10.78 14.83
C ALA A 384 -8.57 11.04 15.26
N GLU A 385 -8.15 10.43 16.36
CA GLU A 385 -6.76 10.32 16.76
C GLU A 385 -6.28 8.89 16.52
N ILE A 386 -5.12 8.75 15.89
CA ILE A 386 -4.51 7.46 15.57
C ILE A 386 -3.06 7.41 16.04
N GLY A 387 -2.59 6.26 16.49
CA GLY A 387 -1.19 6.05 16.86
C GLY A 387 -0.95 4.64 17.40
N ASN A 388 0.23 4.08 17.15
CA ASN A 388 0.62 2.75 17.63
C ASN A 388 1.58 2.88 18.83
N TYR A 389 1.70 1.81 19.62
CA TYR A 389 2.83 1.58 20.51
C TYR A 389 3.39 0.19 20.25
N ILE A 390 4.69 0.02 20.51
CA ILE A 390 5.35 -1.27 20.70
C ILE A 390 5.89 -1.31 22.14
N TYR A 391 5.63 -2.40 22.86
CA TYR A 391 6.12 -2.62 24.23
C TYR A 391 6.55 -4.08 24.44
N HIS A 392 7.62 -4.32 25.21
CA HIS A 392 8.10 -5.68 25.50
C HIS A 392 7.85 -6.04 26.97
N HIS A 393 7.10 -7.11 27.20
CA HIS A 393 6.70 -7.61 28.52
C HIS A 393 7.80 -8.39 29.27
N GLY A 394 9.01 -8.49 28.71
CA GLY A 394 10.09 -9.26 29.31
C GLY A 394 9.88 -10.74 29.07
N THR A 395 9.78 -11.53 30.15
CA THR A 395 9.55 -12.99 30.06
C THR A 395 8.08 -13.39 30.21
N GLN A 396 7.15 -12.43 30.20
CA GLN A 396 5.72 -12.72 30.22
C GLN A 396 5.24 -12.91 28.77
N VAL A 397 4.72 -14.12 28.49
CA VAL A 397 3.93 -14.40 27.29
C VAL A 397 2.60 -13.65 27.38
N ILE A 398 2.22 -12.99 26.30
CA ILE A 398 0.99 -12.18 26.23
C ILE A 398 0.08 -12.55 25.05
N GLY A 399 0.63 -12.98 23.92
CA GLY A 399 -0.14 -13.36 22.74
C GLY A 399 -0.32 -14.87 22.54
N PRO A 400 -1.08 -15.28 21.51
CA PRO A 400 -1.46 -16.67 21.27
C PRO A 400 -0.32 -17.56 20.73
N HIS A 401 0.77 -16.98 20.23
CA HIS A 401 1.90 -17.69 19.59
C HIS A 401 3.12 -17.85 20.51
N GLY A 402 3.07 -17.30 21.73
CA GLY A 402 4.16 -17.35 22.71
C GLY A 402 4.97 -16.06 22.82
N GLU A 403 4.53 -15.00 22.15
CA GLU A 403 5.20 -13.70 22.08
C GLU A 403 5.14 -12.89 23.38
N SER A 404 6.19 -12.08 23.56
CA SER A 404 6.38 -11.12 24.66
C SER A 404 6.29 -9.65 24.20
N ILE A 405 6.11 -9.40 22.90
CA ILE A 405 5.91 -8.07 22.32
C ILE A 405 4.42 -7.80 22.20
N ASP A 406 4.00 -6.62 22.64
CA ASP A 406 2.64 -6.07 22.53
C ASP A 406 2.66 -4.88 21.56
N SER A 407 1.67 -4.77 20.68
CA SER A 407 1.55 -3.61 19.81
C SER A 407 0.18 -3.45 19.15
N ASP A 408 -0.61 -2.49 19.63
CA ASP A 408 -1.84 -2.07 18.98
C ASP A 408 -1.72 -0.72 18.28
N LEU A 409 -2.18 -0.62 17.04
CA LEU A 409 -2.59 0.67 16.48
C LEU A 409 -3.90 1.09 17.13
N ASN A 410 -3.85 2.12 17.96
CA ASN A 410 -5.01 2.68 18.62
C ASN A 410 -5.65 3.78 17.78
N LEU A 411 -6.95 3.66 17.54
CA LEU A 411 -7.78 4.61 16.83
C LEU A 411 -8.97 5.02 17.73
N ARG A 412 -9.08 6.31 18.05
CA ARG A 412 -10.08 6.82 18.98
C ARG A 412 -10.68 8.14 18.51
N THR A 413 -11.82 8.51 19.07
CA THR A 413 -12.40 9.85 18.87
C THR A 413 -12.87 10.45 20.19
N TYR A 414 -13.22 11.73 20.15
CA TYR A 414 -13.71 12.48 21.31
C TYR A 414 -15.22 12.30 21.60
N ASN A 415 -16.03 11.84 20.64
CA ASN A 415 -17.50 11.91 20.74
C ASN A 415 -18.23 10.66 20.18
N PRO A 416 -18.14 10.30 18.88
CA PRO A 416 -18.78 9.09 18.38
C PRO A 416 -18.01 7.83 18.78
N ASN A 417 -18.73 6.79 19.20
CA ASN A 417 -18.17 5.44 19.31
C ASN A 417 -17.64 4.97 17.94
N LEU A 418 -16.60 4.14 17.98
CA LEU A 418 -16.10 3.42 16.82
C LEU A 418 -16.39 1.93 16.96
N TYR A 419 -16.68 1.28 15.84
CA TYR A 419 -16.98 -0.14 15.71
C TYR A 419 -16.12 -0.76 14.61
N CYS A 420 -15.68 -2.00 14.79
CA CYS A 420 -14.84 -2.68 13.80
C CYS A 420 -15.57 -2.85 12.46
N ALA A 421 -16.89 -3.13 12.50
CA ALA A 421 -17.71 -3.25 11.29
C ALA A 421 -17.76 -1.98 10.43
N ASP A 422 -17.64 -0.79 11.03
CA ASP A 422 -17.66 0.49 10.30
C ASP A 422 -16.28 0.90 9.76
N VAL A 423 -15.20 0.41 10.40
CA VAL A 423 -13.83 0.93 10.22
C VAL A 423 -12.87 -0.10 9.61
N ALA A 424 -12.90 -1.36 10.03
CA ALA A 424 -11.98 -2.38 9.53
C ALA A 424 -12.22 -2.72 8.05
N ILE A 425 -13.45 -2.53 7.56
CA ILE A 425 -13.83 -2.73 6.15
C ILE A 425 -13.02 -1.88 5.16
N TRP A 426 -12.42 -0.77 5.61
CA TRP A 426 -11.67 0.16 4.76
C TRP A 426 -10.26 -0.32 4.40
N TYR A 427 -9.71 -1.29 5.15
CA TYR A 427 -8.30 -1.65 5.07
C TYR A 427 -8.07 -3.06 4.50
N GLY A 428 -6.96 -3.19 3.76
CA GLY A 428 -6.54 -4.44 3.11
C GLY A 428 -5.33 -5.09 3.78
N SER A 429 -4.52 -4.33 4.53
CA SER A 429 -3.40 -4.87 5.32
C SER A 429 -2.90 -3.84 6.33
N HIS A 430 -2.18 -4.31 7.34
CA HIS A 430 -1.30 -3.49 8.18
C HIS A 430 -0.04 -4.28 8.56
N VAL A 431 1.06 -3.57 8.81
CA VAL A 431 2.35 -4.18 9.15
C VAL A 431 3.21 -3.22 9.98
N ILE A 432 3.93 -3.77 10.95
CA ILE A 432 5.14 -3.20 11.53
C ILE A 432 6.33 -3.95 10.99
N ALA A 433 7.37 -3.22 10.60
CA ALA A 433 8.65 -3.82 10.27
C ALA A 433 9.86 -2.98 10.73
N GLY A 434 10.94 -3.65 11.08
CA GLY A 434 12.20 -3.03 11.49
C GLY A 434 13.26 -4.06 11.86
N GLN A 435 14.49 -3.60 12.09
CA GLN A 435 15.58 -4.49 12.48
C GLN A 435 15.36 -4.98 13.93
N GLY A 436 15.30 -6.29 14.16
CA GLY A 436 15.45 -6.90 15.47
C GLY A 436 16.91 -7.18 15.81
N ASP A 437 17.16 -7.68 17.02
CA ASP A 437 18.51 -8.10 17.43
C ASP A 437 19.03 -9.27 16.57
N TYR A 438 20.33 -9.53 16.62
CA TYR A 438 21.04 -10.54 15.82
C TYR A 438 20.91 -10.38 14.30
N GLN A 439 20.50 -9.20 13.81
CA GLN A 439 20.21 -8.91 12.39
C GLN A 439 19.06 -9.76 11.82
N VAL A 440 18.12 -10.18 12.68
CA VAL A 440 16.85 -10.75 12.25
C VAL A 440 15.87 -9.59 12.00
N ASP A 441 15.19 -9.58 10.87
CA ASP A 441 14.15 -8.59 10.59
C ASP A 441 12.86 -8.99 11.31
N ILE A 442 12.31 -8.06 12.09
CA ILE A 442 10.97 -8.19 12.66
C ILE A 442 10.00 -7.68 11.60
N ILE A 443 9.08 -8.55 11.17
CA ILE A 443 7.97 -8.23 10.27
C ILE A 443 6.74 -8.87 10.91
N SER A 444 5.82 -8.06 11.41
CA SER A 444 4.61 -8.52 12.10
C SER A 444 3.57 -9.05 11.12
N ASP A 445 2.78 -10.04 11.51
CA ASP A 445 1.64 -10.53 10.73
C ASP A 445 0.29 -10.20 11.40
N PRO A 446 -0.74 -9.77 10.63
CA PRO A 446 -2.11 -9.74 11.11
C PRO A 446 -2.69 -11.15 11.29
N ASN A 447 -3.37 -11.40 12.41
CA ASN A 447 -4.02 -12.69 12.69
C ASN A 447 -5.52 -12.50 13.02
N PRO A 448 -6.34 -11.97 12.08
CA PRO A 448 -7.69 -11.50 12.35
C PRO A 448 -8.60 -12.56 12.95
N TYR A 449 -9.17 -12.27 14.13
CA TYR A 449 -10.14 -13.16 14.78
C TYR A 449 -11.46 -13.28 13.98
N ASP A 450 -11.89 -12.20 13.31
CA ASP A 450 -13.03 -12.19 12.40
C ASP A 450 -12.55 -12.21 10.94
N PRO A 451 -12.78 -13.32 10.19
CA PRO A 451 -12.32 -13.44 8.80
C PRO A 451 -13.04 -12.51 7.81
N THR A 452 -14.01 -11.72 8.28
CA THR A 452 -14.65 -10.63 7.50
C THR A 452 -13.67 -9.48 7.23
N TYR A 453 -12.61 -9.34 8.04
CA TYR A 453 -11.61 -8.27 7.91
C TYR A 453 -10.21 -8.84 7.64
N LEU A 454 -9.35 -8.04 7.01
CA LEU A 454 -7.94 -8.37 6.74
C LEU A 454 -6.98 -7.74 7.77
N ILE A 455 -7.52 -7.10 8.80
CA ILE A 455 -6.80 -6.54 9.95
C ILE A 455 -7.45 -7.07 11.23
N ASP A 456 -6.66 -7.33 12.26
CA ASP A 456 -7.20 -7.86 13.52
C ASP A 456 -7.72 -6.71 14.39
N CYS A 457 -9.04 -6.52 14.43
CA CYS A 457 -9.68 -5.35 15.02
C CYS A 457 -10.40 -5.69 16.32
N TYR A 458 -10.06 -4.94 17.38
CA TYR A 458 -10.65 -5.05 18.71
C TYR A 458 -11.35 -3.77 19.14
N GLU A 459 -12.54 -3.93 19.76
CA GLU A 459 -13.31 -2.84 20.34
C GLU A 459 -13.04 -2.73 21.85
N TYR A 460 -12.65 -1.56 22.35
CA TYR A 460 -12.40 -1.33 23.77
C TYR A 460 -12.98 0.00 24.28
N ILE A 461 -13.18 0.09 25.60
CA ILE A 461 -13.71 1.29 26.25
C ILE A 461 -12.55 2.20 26.64
N SER A 462 -12.27 3.22 25.84
CA SER A 462 -11.17 4.17 26.05
C SER A 462 -11.46 5.22 27.14
N ASN A 463 -12.74 5.49 27.42
CA ASN A 463 -13.17 6.35 28.53
C ASN A 463 -14.24 5.63 29.39
N PRO A 464 -13.88 5.15 30.59
CA PRO A 464 -14.82 4.46 31.48
C PRO A 464 -16.02 5.32 31.92
N THR A 465 -15.87 6.64 31.97
CA THR A 465 -16.92 7.58 32.43
C THR A 465 -17.95 7.86 31.35
N THR A 466 -17.53 8.16 30.12
CA THR A 466 -18.46 8.40 28.99
C THR A 466 -18.87 7.11 28.29
N ARG A 467 -18.23 5.98 28.63
CA ARG A 467 -18.35 4.69 27.90
C ARG A 467 -17.95 4.80 26.43
N GLN A 468 -17.08 5.76 26.09
CA GLN A 468 -16.52 5.95 24.75
C GLN A 468 -15.86 4.66 24.28
N GLN A 469 -16.28 4.17 23.12
CA GLN A 469 -15.66 3.04 22.46
C GLN A 469 -14.59 3.52 21.46
N SER A 470 -13.51 2.75 21.34
CA SER A 470 -12.38 2.99 20.46
C SER A 470 -11.83 1.67 19.96
N LEU A 471 -10.97 1.71 18.94
CA LEU A 471 -10.46 0.53 18.27
C LEU A 471 -8.97 0.36 18.51
N ALA A 472 -8.55 -0.89 18.61
CA ALA A 472 -7.17 -1.34 18.54
C ALA A 472 -7.04 -2.25 17.32
N PHE A 473 -5.99 -2.09 16.52
CA PHE A 473 -5.59 -3.09 15.52
C PHE A 473 -4.32 -3.79 15.99
N ASP A 474 -4.44 -5.07 16.33
CA ASP A 474 -3.38 -5.91 16.91
C ASP A 474 -2.47 -6.50 15.82
N LEU A 475 -1.27 -6.92 16.20
CA LEU A 475 -0.26 -7.51 15.34
C LEU A 475 0.45 -8.66 16.07
N SER A 476 0.48 -9.84 15.45
CA SER A 476 1.19 -11.00 15.98
C SER A 476 2.70 -10.89 15.75
N TYR A 477 3.46 -11.43 16.71
CA TYR A 477 4.92 -11.46 16.70
C TYR A 477 5.43 -12.90 16.88
N SER A 478 6.68 -13.14 16.49
CA SER A 478 7.38 -14.38 16.80
C SER A 478 7.83 -14.40 18.27
N PRO A 479 7.81 -15.56 18.96
CA PRO A 479 8.43 -15.71 20.29
C PRO A 479 9.97 -15.52 20.27
N TYR A 480 10.57 -15.32 19.11
CA TYR A 480 12.00 -15.04 18.91
C TYR A 480 12.30 -13.59 18.48
N ASP A 481 11.29 -12.73 18.38
CA ASP A 481 11.49 -11.32 18.02
C ASP A 481 12.09 -10.54 19.20
N GLU A 482 13.27 -9.94 19.00
CA GLU A 482 13.96 -9.12 19.99
C GLU A 482 14.11 -7.67 19.50
N LEU A 483 13.49 -6.71 20.20
CA LEU A 483 13.47 -5.30 19.82
C LEU A 483 14.76 -4.56 20.22
N LEU A 484 15.29 -3.73 19.31
CA LEU A 484 16.51 -2.95 19.51
C LEU A 484 16.23 -1.54 20.10
N ASP A 485 16.85 -1.21 21.23
CA ASP A 485 16.73 0.13 21.84
C ASP A 485 17.27 1.22 20.89
N GLY A 486 16.41 2.19 20.58
CA GLY A 486 16.72 3.28 19.67
C GLY A 486 16.49 3.00 18.19
N GLU A 487 16.15 1.77 17.79
CA GLU A 487 15.81 1.43 16.41
C GLU A 487 14.47 2.05 15.98
N VAL A 488 14.26 2.17 14.66
CA VAL A 488 13.11 2.82 14.06
C VAL A 488 12.26 1.79 13.33
N TYR A 489 11.13 1.43 13.92
CA TYR A 489 10.15 0.51 13.35
C TYR A 489 9.12 1.30 12.52
N SER A 490 8.91 0.89 11.28
CA SER A 490 7.94 1.48 10.36
C SER A 490 6.60 0.78 10.51
N TYR A 491 5.53 1.54 10.74
CA TYR A 491 4.14 1.06 10.72
C TYR A 491 3.44 1.57 9.47
N ILE A 492 2.75 0.68 8.76
CA ILE A 492 1.99 0.99 7.55
C ILE A 492 0.61 0.31 7.66
N LEU A 493 -0.47 1.08 7.63
CA LEU A 493 -1.86 0.59 7.49
C LEU A 493 -2.40 1.02 6.13
N ARG A 494 -2.82 0.03 5.34
CA ARG A 494 -3.21 0.20 3.94
C ARG A 494 -4.72 0.12 3.76
N PRO A 495 -5.34 1.13 3.14
CA PRO A 495 -6.66 0.99 2.54
C PRO A 495 -6.71 -0.22 1.60
N LYS A 496 -7.91 -0.74 1.36
CA LYS A 496 -8.14 -1.56 0.16
C LYS A 496 -7.96 -0.69 -1.08
N PRO A 497 -7.39 -1.19 -2.20
CA PRO A 497 -7.10 -0.38 -3.38
C PRO A 497 -8.31 0.41 -3.90
N GLU A 498 -9.50 -0.20 -3.86
CA GLU A 498 -10.78 0.38 -4.30
C GLU A 498 -11.37 1.44 -3.34
N LEU A 499 -10.71 1.70 -2.20
CA LEU A 499 -11.07 2.71 -1.20
C LEU A 499 -9.94 3.72 -0.94
N ALA A 500 -8.80 3.59 -1.63
CA ALA A 500 -7.62 4.44 -1.45
C ALA A 500 -7.82 5.89 -1.94
N ASP A 501 -8.94 6.20 -2.60
CA ASP A 501 -9.42 7.54 -2.94
C ASP A 501 -10.07 8.28 -1.75
N ARG A 502 -10.38 7.58 -0.66
CA ARG A 502 -11.16 8.11 0.47
C ARG A 502 -10.39 8.12 1.78
N VAL A 503 -9.48 7.19 2.01
CA VAL A 503 -8.81 7.02 3.30
C VAL A 503 -7.29 6.97 3.13
N GLU A 504 -6.57 7.60 4.06
CA GLU A 504 -5.10 7.69 4.02
C GLU A 504 -4.43 6.33 4.24
N GLU A 505 -3.40 6.01 3.44
CA GLU A 505 -2.42 4.98 3.80
C GLU A 505 -1.57 5.49 4.96
N PHE A 506 -1.93 5.08 6.18
CA PHE A 506 -1.37 5.60 7.41
C PHE A 506 0.04 5.05 7.63
N LYS A 507 1.02 5.96 7.54
CA LYS A 507 2.44 5.69 7.75
C LYS A 507 2.94 6.38 9.01
N ILE A 508 3.72 5.69 9.85
CA ILE A 508 4.51 6.31 10.94
C ILE A 508 5.85 5.58 11.10
N ASN A 509 6.83 6.25 11.72
CA ASN A 509 8.01 5.60 12.26
C ASN A 509 8.07 5.78 13.77
N MET A 510 8.31 4.68 14.47
CA MET A 510 8.38 4.61 15.93
C MET A 510 9.81 4.34 16.38
N ILE A 511 10.32 5.20 17.26
CA ILE A 511 11.61 5.01 17.92
C ILE A 511 11.33 4.16 19.17
N TYR A 512 11.73 2.90 19.13
CA TYR A 512 11.60 2.01 20.27
C TYR A 512 12.59 2.41 21.36
N HIS A 513 12.18 2.24 22.61
CA HIS A 513 13.03 2.37 23.78
C HIS A 513 12.69 1.29 24.78
N SER A 514 13.67 0.52 25.24
CA SER A 514 13.43 -0.58 26.16
C SER A 514 12.81 -0.09 27.48
N PRO A 515 11.87 -0.87 28.07
CA PRO A 515 11.28 -0.55 29.36
C PRO A 515 12.37 -0.33 30.40
N LYS A 516 12.34 0.81 31.10
CA LYS A 516 13.32 1.06 32.16
C LYS A 516 13.06 0.11 33.31
N PRO A 517 14.08 -0.60 33.85
CA PRO A 517 13.91 -1.38 35.07
C PRO A 517 13.30 -0.49 36.16
N LEU A 518 12.15 -0.89 36.69
CA LEU A 518 11.58 -0.26 37.88
C LEU A 518 12.66 -0.28 38.96
N ARG A 519 13.21 0.89 39.29
CA ARG A 519 14.15 1.01 40.40
C ARG A 519 13.46 0.44 41.63
N SER A 520 13.95 -0.70 42.12
CA SER A 520 13.47 -1.28 43.35
C SER A 520 13.59 -0.22 44.44
N SER A 521 12.43 0.24 44.93
CA SER A 521 12.38 1.09 46.10
C SER A 521 12.77 0.22 47.28
N ASN A 522 14.08 0.15 47.55
CA ASN A 522 14.63 -0.44 48.76
C ASN A 522 14.07 0.33 49.97
N LYS A 523 12.90 -0.10 50.44
CA LYS A 523 12.40 0.22 51.77
C LYS A 523 13.42 -0.33 52.76
N LYS A 524 14.17 0.58 53.37
CA LYS A 524 14.86 0.34 54.64
C LYS A 524 13.85 0.36 55.78
#